data_AF-A0A7C2QL81-F1
#
_entry.id   AF-A0A7C2QL81-F1
#
_cell.length_a   1.000
_cell.length_b   1.000
_cell.length_c   1.000
_cell.angle_alpha   90.00
_cell.angle_beta   90.00
_cell.angle_gamma   90.00
#
_symmetry.space_group_name_H-M   'P 1'
#
loop_
_entity.id
_entity.type
_entity.pdbx_description
1 polymer ?
#
loop_
_entity_poly.entity_id
_entity_poly.type
_entity_poly.pdbx_seq_one_letter_code
_entity_poly.pdbx_strand_id
1 'polypeptide(L)'
;MEALDAEALRSLFHLSAFFAFLLGAAIGSFLNVCIYRMPLAGRSVLKPTFSFCFTCGSTLAWYDNLPLVSYLWLFGRCRRCGAVFSSRYFWIELFCALMFLLLFLHYGPSLAFLTTAILGSALVIITFTDLDEYIIPDEITLGGLGVGLLLSVIAWKGPSADSPLGAGLVVRHPKTALLGALVGAGALYA
;
A
#
# COMPACT_ATOMS: atom_id res chain seq x y z
N MET A 1 6.87 39.26 -3.61
CA MET A 1 7.28 38.18 -4.51
C MET A 1 7.69 36.96 -3.67
N GLU A 2 8.72 37.05 -2.83
CA GLU A 2 9.13 35.97 -1.90
C GLU A 2 8.02 35.39 -1.01
N ALA A 3 7.16 36.23 -0.42
CA ALA A 3 6.06 35.74 0.43
C ALA A 3 4.97 35.00 -0.36
N LEU A 4 4.74 35.39 -1.61
CA LEU A 4 3.76 34.76 -2.52
C LEU A 4 4.24 33.37 -2.95
N ASP A 5 5.56 33.22 -3.17
CA ASP A 5 6.19 31.96 -3.55
C ASP A 5 6.18 30.94 -2.39
N ALA A 6 6.38 31.40 -1.15
CA ALA A 6 6.34 30.54 0.03
C ALA A 6 4.93 30.00 0.34
N GLU A 7 3.90 30.83 0.15
CA GLU A 7 2.50 30.43 0.35
C GLU A 7 2.01 29.47 -0.74
N ALA A 8 2.42 29.71 -1.99
CA ALA A 8 2.16 28.80 -3.10
C ALA A 8 2.82 27.43 -2.88
N LEU A 9 4.08 27.40 -2.42
CA LEU A 9 4.80 26.15 -2.14
C LEU A 9 4.15 25.37 -0.98
N ARG A 10 3.70 26.06 0.07
CA ARG A 10 2.97 25.46 1.19
C ARG A 10 1.63 24.88 0.74
N SER A 11 0.88 25.61 -0.09
CA SER A 11 -0.38 25.16 -0.65
C SER A 11 -0.21 23.92 -1.53
N LEU A 12 0.84 23.92 -2.38
CA LEU A 12 1.20 22.77 -3.20
C LEU A 12 1.54 21.54 -2.33
N PHE A 13 2.31 21.73 -1.26
CA PHE A 13 2.67 20.64 -0.35
C PHE A 13 1.45 20.01 0.32
N HIS A 14 0.51 20.82 0.84
CA HIS A 14 -0.73 20.33 1.44
C HIS A 14 -1.62 19.62 0.42
N LEU A 15 -1.70 20.14 -0.81
CA LEU A 15 -2.43 19.51 -1.89
C LEU A 15 -1.82 18.15 -2.25
N SER A 16 -0.49 18.06 -2.37
CA SER A 16 0.21 16.79 -2.61
C SER A 16 0.02 15.79 -1.47
N ALA A 17 0.02 16.25 -0.21
CA ALA A 17 -0.25 15.40 0.95
C ALA A 17 -1.67 14.83 0.93
N PHE A 18 -2.65 15.64 0.53
CA PHE A 18 -4.02 15.18 0.34
C PHE A 18 -4.13 14.13 -0.78
N PHE A 19 -3.45 14.34 -1.91
CA PHE A 19 -3.38 13.33 -2.96
C PHE A 19 -2.68 12.05 -2.50
N ALA A 20 -1.63 12.14 -1.68
CA ALA A 20 -0.98 10.97 -1.09
C ALA A 20 -1.94 10.17 -0.19
N PHE A 21 -2.77 10.85 0.61
CA PHE A 21 -3.83 10.20 1.40
C PHE A 21 -4.83 9.46 0.50
N LEU A 22 -5.34 10.11 -0.55
CA LEU A 22 -6.27 9.49 -1.50
C LEU A 22 -5.65 8.30 -2.23
N LEU A 23 -4.38 8.43 -2.64
CA LEU A 23 -3.63 7.33 -3.24
C LEU A 23 -3.51 6.16 -2.27
N GLY A 24 -3.16 6.42 -1.00
CA GLY A 24 -3.10 5.38 0.02
C GLY A 24 -4.44 4.68 0.24
N ALA A 25 -5.56 5.40 0.23
CA ALA A 25 -6.90 4.81 0.32
C ALA A 25 -7.21 3.91 -0.90
N ALA A 26 -6.89 4.36 -2.11
CA ALA A 26 -7.07 3.59 -3.34
C ALA A 26 -6.18 2.34 -3.37
N ILE A 27 -4.92 2.46 -2.97
CA ILE A 27 -4.01 1.32 -2.79
C ILE A 27 -4.58 0.38 -1.75
N GLY A 28 -5.02 0.85 -0.58
CA GLY A 28 -5.61 0.01 0.47
C GLY A 28 -6.83 -0.78 -0.01
N SER A 29 -7.67 -0.17 -0.84
CA SER A 29 -8.81 -0.85 -1.47
C SER A 29 -8.36 -1.99 -2.39
N PHE A 30 -7.28 -1.79 -3.15
CA PHE A 30 -6.64 -2.86 -3.92
C PHE A 30 -5.97 -3.92 -3.02
N LEU A 31 -5.31 -3.53 -1.92
CA LEU A 31 -4.68 -4.48 -1.00
C LEU A 31 -5.70 -5.43 -0.37
N ASN A 32 -6.92 -4.96 -0.07
CA ASN A 32 -8.02 -5.83 0.37
C ASN A 32 -8.30 -6.95 -0.65
N VAL A 33 -8.20 -6.66 -1.96
CA VAL A 33 -8.35 -7.67 -3.01
C VAL A 33 -7.19 -8.66 -2.99
N CYS A 34 -5.96 -8.19 -2.82
CA CYS A 34 -4.78 -9.04 -2.72
C CYS A 34 -4.87 -9.97 -1.50
N ILE A 35 -5.12 -9.43 -0.32
CA ILE A 35 -5.25 -10.18 0.94
C ILE A 35 -6.28 -11.30 0.81
N TYR A 36 -7.44 -11.00 0.22
CA TYR A 36 -8.50 -11.99 0.07
C TYR A 36 -8.25 -13.03 -1.04
N ARG A 37 -7.68 -12.62 -2.19
CA ARG A 37 -7.61 -13.49 -3.38
C ARG A 37 -6.32 -14.29 -3.49
N MET A 38 -5.21 -13.76 -2.99
CA MET A 38 -3.88 -14.34 -3.21
C MET A 38 -3.67 -15.70 -2.51
N PRO A 39 -4.16 -15.94 -1.29
CA PRO A 39 -4.04 -17.25 -0.64
C PRO A 39 -4.87 -18.35 -1.32
N LEU A 40 -5.90 -17.96 -2.07
CA LEU A 40 -6.80 -18.90 -2.71
C LEU A 40 -6.14 -19.47 -3.97
N ALA A 41 -5.73 -20.73 -3.92
CA ALA A 41 -5.07 -21.42 -5.02
C ALA A 41 -5.82 -21.26 -6.36
N GLY A 42 -5.12 -20.76 -7.38
CA GLY A 42 -5.65 -20.60 -8.74
C GLY A 42 -6.58 -19.40 -8.96
N ARG A 43 -6.79 -18.53 -7.95
CA ARG A 43 -7.51 -17.26 -8.14
C ARG A 43 -6.56 -16.17 -8.65
N SER A 44 -6.95 -15.54 -9.75
CA SER A 44 -6.25 -14.35 -10.23
C SER A 44 -6.62 -13.12 -9.40
N VAL A 45 -5.63 -12.33 -8.99
CA VAL A 45 -5.88 -11.00 -8.41
C VAL A 45 -6.53 -10.08 -9.45
N LEU A 46 -6.15 -10.21 -10.72
CA LEU A 46 -6.60 -9.36 -11.83
C LEU A 46 -7.97 -9.74 -12.40
N LYS A 47 -8.50 -10.94 -12.10
CA LYS A 47 -9.79 -11.42 -12.62
C LYS A 47 -10.73 -11.90 -11.49
N PRO A 48 -11.99 -11.44 -11.45
CA PRO A 48 -12.59 -10.41 -12.32
C PRO A 48 -12.02 -9.01 -12.00
N THR A 49 -12.05 -8.12 -13.00
CA THR A 49 -11.57 -6.74 -12.89
C THR A 49 -12.50 -5.84 -12.06
N PHE A 50 -13.73 -6.29 -11.78
CA PHE A 50 -14.73 -5.54 -11.04
C PHE A 50 -14.98 -6.13 -9.65
N SER A 51 -15.32 -5.25 -8.71
CA SER A 51 -15.84 -5.63 -7.39
C SER A 51 -17.29 -6.10 -7.51
N PHE A 52 -17.67 -7.12 -6.75
CA PHE A 52 -19.03 -7.67 -6.73
C PHE A 52 -19.43 -8.07 -5.32
N CYS A 53 -20.73 -8.09 -5.04
CA CYS A 53 -21.26 -8.52 -3.76
C CYS A 53 -21.23 -10.05 -3.66
N PHE A 54 -20.65 -10.59 -2.59
CA PHE A 54 -20.60 -12.04 -2.36
C PHE A 54 -21.96 -12.68 -2.07
N THR A 55 -22.96 -11.91 -1.65
CA THR A 55 -24.30 -12.43 -1.31
C THR A 55 -25.23 -12.46 -2.51
N CYS A 56 -25.33 -11.37 -3.27
CA CYS A 56 -26.27 -11.29 -4.40
C CYS A 56 -25.60 -11.37 -5.78
N GLY A 57 -24.27 -11.44 -5.84
CA GLY A 57 -23.51 -11.52 -7.10
C GLY A 57 -23.53 -10.25 -7.95
N SER A 58 -24.20 -9.17 -7.51
CA SER A 58 -24.26 -7.94 -8.31
C SER A 58 -22.91 -7.24 -8.34
N THR A 59 -22.50 -6.82 -9.53
CA THR A 59 -21.35 -5.92 -9.71
C THR A 59 -21.56 -4.60 -8.96
N LEU A 60 -20.56 -4.15 -8.21
CA LEU A 60 -20.56 -2.85 -7.55
C LEU A 60 -20.32 -1.76 -8.60
N ALA A 61 -21.10 -0.69 -8.53
CA ALA A 61 -20.81 0.50 -9.31
C ALA A 61 -19.49 1.13 -8.85
N TRP A 62 -18.80 1.85 -9.74
CA TRP A 62 -17.52 2.47 -9.42
C TRP A 62 -17.60 3.43 -8.22
N TYR A 63 -18.72 4.14 -8.06
CA TYR A 63 -18.95 5.06 -6.93
C TYR A 63 -19.34 4.35 -5.63
N ASP A 64 -19.78 3.09 -5.69
CA ASP A 64 -19.96 2.24 -4.50
C ASP A 64 -18.65 1.54 -4.11
N ASN A 65 -17.58 1.73 -4.91
CA ASN A 65 -16.23 1.22 -4.71
C ASN A 65 -15.23 2.37 -4.43
N LEU A 66 -15.70 3.58 -4.16
CA LEU A 66 -14.88 4.70 -3.67
C LEU A 66 -14.40 4.38 -2.25
N PRO A 67 -13.08 4.26 -2.00
CA PRO A 67 -12.53 3.90 -0.70
C PRO A 67 -13.00 4.86 0.39
N LEU A 68 -13.25 4.36 1.60
CA LEU A 68 -13.75 5.07 2.79
C LEU A 68 -15.17 5.66 2.63
N VAL A 69 -15.39 6.43 1.58
CA VAL A 69 -16.62 7.20 1.34
C VAL A 69 -17.80 6.27 1.12
N SER A 70 -17.66 5.26 0.27
CA SER A 70 -18.76 4.33 -0.03
C SER A 70 -19.18 3.54 1.19
N TYR A 71 -18.20 3.13 2.02
CA TYR A 71 -18.47 2.39 3.25
C TYR A 71 -19.26 3.24 4.24
N LEU A 72 -18.86 4.49 4.46
CA LEU A 72 -19.58 5.41 5.35
C LEU A 72 -20.97 5.76 4.81
N TRP A 73 -21.08 6.06 3.52
CA TRP A 73 -22.35 6.44 2.89
C TRP A 73 -23.38 5.31 2.88
N LEU A 74 -22.93 4.07 2.65
CA LEU A 74 -23.79 2.89 2.62
C LEU A 74 -23.88 2.19 3.99
N PHE A 75 -23.25 2.75 5.03
CA PHE A 75 -23.12 2.14 6.36
C PHE A 75 -22.59 0.69 6.31
N GLY A 76 -21.64 0.45 5.41
CA GLY A 76 -21.06 -0.86 5.17
C GLY A 76 -22.04 -1.87 4.57
N ARG A 77 -23.07 -1.45 3.85
CA ARG A 77 -24.09 -2.35 3.28
C ARG A 77 -24.12 -2.34 1.75
N CYS A 78 -24.48 -3.47 1.16
CA CYS A 78 -24.76 -3.54 -0.27
C CYS A 78 -26.03 -2.74 -0.60
N ARG A 79 -25.93 -1.83 -1.57
CA ARG A 79 -27.05 -1.02 -2.07
C ARG A 79 -28.25 -1.85 -2.56
N ARG A 80 -28.01 -3.05 -3.10
CA ARG A 80 -29.06 -3.89 -3.69
C ARG A 80 -29.70 -4.87 -2.71
N CYS A 81 -28.91 -5.60 -1.94
CA CYS A 81 -29.41 -6.66 -1.05
C CYS A 81 -29.31 -6.35 0.44
N GLY A 82 -28.68 -5.23 0.84
CA GLY A 82 -28.50 -4.85 2.24
C GLY A 82 -27.48 -5.68 3.02
N ALA A 83 -26.81 -6.65 2.37
CA ALA A 83 -25.78 -7.47 3.01
C ALA A 83 -24.65 -6.60 3.55
N VAL A 84 -24.16 -6.94 4.75
CA VAL A 84 -23.12 -6.17 5.45
C VAL A 84 -21.74 -6.59 4.95
N PHE A 85 -20.95 -5.61 4.52
CA PHE A 85 -19.52 -5.75 4.26
C PHE A 85 -18.74 -5.63 5.58
N SER A 86 -17.72 -6.48 5.74
CA SER A 86 -16.85 -6.43 6.91
C SER A 86 -16.23 -5.04 7.09
N SER A 87 -16.24 -4.53 8.33
CA SER A 87 -15.60 -3.25 8.69
C SER A 87 -14.09 -3.27 8.49
N ARG A 88 -13.49 -4.47 8.35
CA ARG A 88 -12.08 -4.63 8.02
C ARG A 88 -11.70 -3.91 6.73
N TYR A 89 -12.56 -3.91 5.71
CA TYR A 89 -12.29 -3.22 4.45
C TYR A 89 -12.03 -1.73 4.68
N PHE A 90 -12.91 -1.08 5.45
CA PHE A 90 -12.79 0.32 5.82
C PHE A 90 -11.51 0.59 6.62
N TRP A 91 -11.20 -0.25 7.61
CA TRP A 91 -10.02 -0.05 8.45
C TRP A 91 -8.71 -0.22 7.69
N ILE A 92 -8.62 -1.18 6.77
CA ILE A 92 -7.43 -1.37 5.92
C ILE A 92 -7.26 -0.19 4.96
N GLU A 93 -8.34 0.29 4.35
CA GLU A 93 -8.32 1.49 3.50
C GLU A 93 -7.84 2.71 4.28
N LEU A 94 -8.36 2.91 5.50
CA LEU A 94 -8.01 4.05 6.35
C LEU A 94 -6.56 3.96 6.83
N PHE A 95 -6.13 2.76 7.24
CA PHE A 95 -4.76 2.51 7.64
C PHE A 95 -3.78 2.85 6.51
N CYS A 96 -4.05 2.40 5.28
CA CYS A 96 -3.20 2.70 4.13
C CYS A 96 -3.21 4.19 3.76
N ALA A 97 -4.38 4.84 3.82
CA ALA A 97 -4.50 6.28 3.59
C ALA A 97 -3.67 7.09 4.58
N LEU A 98 -3.75 6.77 5.87
CA LEU A 98 -2.96 7.39 6.92
C LEU A 98 -1.47 7.07 6.79
N MET A 99 -1.12 5.82 6.47
CA MET A 99 0.27 5.42 6.24
C MET A 99 0.90 6.24 5.12
N PHE A 100 0.24 6.36 3.96
CA PHE A 100 0.75 7.16 2.85
C PHE A 100 0.85 8.65 3.21
N LEU A 101 -0.15 9.19 3.91
CA LEU A 101 -0.11 10.57 4.39
C LEU A 101 1.10 10.80 5.30
N LEU A 102 1.31 9.95 6.31
CA LEU A 102 2.42 10.08 7.26
C LEU A 102 3.78 9.93 6.56
N LEU A 103 3.90 8.97 5.64
CA LEU A 103 5.11 8.81 4.83
C LEU A 103 5.38 10.04 3.96
N PHE A 104 4.35 10.64 3.36
CA PHE A 104 4.49 11.85 2.55
C PHE A 104 4.87 13.07 3.39
N LEU A 105 4.26 13.24 4.56
CA LEU A 105 4.61 14.33 5.49
C LEU A 105 6.06 14.23 5.97
N HIS A 106 6.58 13.00 6.10
CA HIS A 106 7.95 12.75 6.56
C HIS A 106 8.99 12.87 5.43
N TYR A 107 8.74 12.26 4.27
CA TYR A 107 9.71 12.17 3.17
C TYR A 107 9.49 13.20 2.05
N GLY A 108 8.34 13.88 2.04
CA GLY A 108 7.93 14.74 0.94
C GLY A 108 7.75 14.00 -0.40
N PRO A 109 7.67 14.73 -1.52
CA PRO A 109 7.61 14.16 -2.86
C PRO A 109 8.99 13.62 -3.29
N SER A 110 9.43 12.53 -2.66
CA SER A 110 10.76 11.95 -2.87
C SER A 110 10.70 10.47 -3.26
N LEU A 111 11.83 9.97 -3.75
CA LEU A 111 11.98 8.53 -4.03
C LEU A 111 11.92 7.70 -2.72
N ALA A 112 12.32 8.28 -1.59
CA ALA A 112 12.21 7.63 -0.29
C ALA A 112 10.73 7.38 0.09
N PHE A 113 9.84 8.35 -0.15
CA PHE A 113 8.39 8.15 -0.01
C PHE A 113 7.89 6.97 -0.85
N LEU A 114 8.21 6.95 -2.14
CA LEU A 114 7.73 5.90 -3.05
C LEU A 114 8.21 4.51 -2.63
N THR A 115 9.49 4.36 -2.36
CA THR A 115 10.09 3.07 -1.97
C THR A 115 9.54 2.54 -0.65
N THR A 116 9.40 3.40 0.36
CA THR A 116 8.80 3.02 1.65
C THR A 116 7.30 2.76 1.56
N ALA A 117 6.57 3.48 0.71
CA ALA A 117 5.15 3.22 0.47
C ALA A 117 4.92 1.86 -0.22
N ILE A 118 5.77 1.49 -1.19
CA ILE A 118 5.73 0.15 -1.82
C ILE A 118 5.99 -0.94 -0.79
N LEU A 119 7.06 -0.80 0.00
CA LEU A 119 7.40 -1.75 1.06
C LEU A 119 6.27 -1.85 2.10
N GLY A 120 5.74 -0.72 2.57
CA GLY A 120 4.64 -0.69 3.52
C GLY A 120 3.38 -1.37 2.97
N SER A 121 3.08 -1.18 1.69
CA SER A 121 1.94 -1.85 1.03
C SER A 121 2.13 -3.38 0.96
N ALA A 122 3.35 -3.84 0.66
CA ALA A 122 3.68 -5.26 0.68
C ALA A 122 3.55 -5.86 2.09
N LEU A 123 4.05 -5.16 3.12
CA LEU A 123 3.92 -5.58 4.51
C LEU A 123 2.47 -5.66 4.97
N VAL A 124 1.62 -4.71 4.56
CA VAL A 124 0.18 -4.78 4.84
C VAL A 124 -0.42 -6.06 4.25
N ILE A 125 -0.12 -6.39 2.99
CA ILE A 125 -0.61 -7.65 2.40
C ILE A 125 -0.12 -8.85 3.22
N ILE A 126 1.18 -8.92 3.51
CA ILE A 126 1.76 -10.06 4.25
C ILE A 126 1.12 -10.19 5.62
N THR A 127 1.04 -9.11 6.41
CA THR A 127 0.51 -9.16 7.78
C THR A 127 -0.94 -9.60 7.81
N PHE A 128 -1.81 -9.03 6.97
CA PHE A 128 -3.23 -9.41 7.00
C PHE A 128 -3.48 -10.78 6.38
N THR A 129 -2.66 -11.20 5.41
CA THR A 129 -2.74 -12.56 4.86
C THR A 129 -2.29 -13.61 5.88
N ASP A 130 -1.20 -13.35 6.59
CA ASP A 130 -0.70 -14.22 7.65
C ASP A 130 -1.70 -14.33 8.82
N LEU A 131 -2.32 -13.22 9.21
CA LEU A 131 -3.36 -13.23 10.24
C LEU A 131 -4.61 -14.02 9.85
N ASP A 132 -4.94 -14.08 8.56
CA ASP A 132 -6.12 -14.78 8.05
C ASP A 132 -5.85 -16.28 7.84
N GLU A 133 -4.72 -16.60 7.19
CA GLU A 133 -4.47 -17.92 6.61
C GLU A 133 -3.15 -18.56 7.10
N TYR A 134 -2.33 -17.86 7.88
CA TYR A 134 -0.98 -18.29 8.32
C TYR A 134 -0.05 -18.66 7.15
N ILE A 135 -0.17 -17.94 6.03
CA ILE A 135 0.60 -18.13 4.81
C ILE A 135 1.23 -16.80 4.38
N ILE A 136 2.47 -16.88 3.89
CA ILE A 136 3.16 -15.76 3.25
C ILE A 136 3.13 -15.97 1.73
N PRO A 137 2.45 -15.12 0.94
CA PRO A 137 2.38 -15.30 -0.50
C PRO A 137 3.74 -15.14 -1.20
N ASP A 138 4.10 -16.12 -2.02
CA ASP A 138 5.34 -16.11 -2.80
C ASP A 138 5.38 -14.96 -3.81
N GLU A 139 4.23 -14.56 -4.37
CA GLU A 139 4.13 -13.46 -5.33
C GLU A 139 4.59 -12.14 -4.71
N ILE A 140 4.31 -11.92 -3.42
CA ILE A 140 4.74 -10.71 -2.69
C ILE A 140 6.19 -10.87 -2.21
N THR A 141 6.58 -12.04 -1.73
CA THR A 141 7.94 -12.25 -1.20
C THR A 141 8.99 -12.24 -2.32
N LEU A 142 8.81 -13.05 -3.36
CA LEU A 142 9.73 -13.12 -4.49
C LEU A 142 9.64 -11.88 -5.37
N GLY A 143 8.43 -11.38 -5.62
CA GLY A 143 8.22 -10.13 -6.34
C GLY A 143 8.81 -8.93 -5.60
N GLY A 144 8.60 -8.87 -4.29
CA GLY A 144 9.16 -7.84 -3.41
C GLY A 144 10.69 -7.88 -3.35
N LEU A 145 11.29 -9.08 -3.34
CA LEU A 145 12.74 -9.23 -3.46
C LEU A 145 13.26 -8.64 -4.77
N GLY A 146 12.63 -8.97 -5.91
CA GLY A 146 13.02 -8.44 -7.21
C GLY A 146 12.88 -6.92 -7.30
N VAL A 147 11.73 -6.39 -6.85
CA VAL A 147 11.47 -4.94 -6.82
C VAL A 147 12.43 -4.22 -5.86
N GLY A 148 12.69 -4.78 -4.68
CA GLY A 148 13.63 -4.22 -3.70
C GLY A 148 15.06 -4.15 -4.22
N LEU A 149 15.53 -5.20 -4.89
CA LEU A 149 16.85 -5.20 -5.53
C LEU A 149 16.92 -4.18 -6.68
N LEU A 150 15.88 -4.09 -7.52
CA LEU A 150 15.83 -3.09 -8.59
C LEU A 150 15.86 -1.66 -8.03
N LEU A 151 15.02 -1.37 -7.03
CA LEU A 151 14.96 -0.08 -6.36
C LEU A 151 16.29 0.25 -5.66
N SER A 152 17.03 -0.74 -5.16
CA SER A 152 18.36 -0.53 -4.56
C SER A 152 19.37 0.07 -5.53
N VAL A 153 19.25 -0.26 -6.82
CA VAL A 153 20.15 0.24 -7.86
C VAL A 153 19.73 1.65 -8.29
N ILE A 154 18.42 1.89 -8.42
CA ILE A 154 17.86 3.18 -8.86
C ILE A 154 17.98 4.24 -7.76
N ALA A 155 17.65 3.88 -6.52
CA ALA A 155 17.58 4.79 -5.38
C ALA A 155 18.92 5.05 -4.68
N TRP A 156 19.99 4.36 -5.08
CA TRP A 156 21.33 4.51 -4.49
C TRP A 156 21.75 5.99 -4.41
N LYS A 157 21.52 6.79 -5.46
CA LYS A 157 21.94 8.20 -5.49
C LYS A 157 20.91 9.19 -4.92
N GLY A 158 19.83 8.71 -4.29
CA GLY A 158 18.79 9.57 -3.73
C GLY A 158 19.27 10.39 -2.52
N PRO A 159 18.61 11.52 -2.19
CA PRO A 159 18.96 12.32 -1.02
C PRO A 159 18.96 11.46 0.25
N SER A 160 20.01 11.59 1.05
CA SER A 160 20.14 10.98 2.36
C SER A 160 18.90 11.34 3.20
N ALA A 161 18.08 10.35 3.52
CA ALA A 161 17.10 10.53 4.58
C ALA A 161 17.86 10.56 5.91
N ASP A 162 18.27 11.76 6.34
CA ASP A 162 18.93 12.02 7.63
C ASP A 162 17.98 11.85 8.84
N SER A 163 16.86 11.14 8.64
CA SER A 163 15.87 10.88 9.67
C SER A 163 16.18 9.57 10.41
N PRO A 164 16.03 9.53 11.75
CA PRO A 164 16.31 8.35 12.56
C PRO A 164 15.44 7.12 12.20
N LEU A 165 14.24 7.31 11.64
CA LEU A 165 13.38 6.24 11.11
C LEU A 165 13.77 5.79 9.68
N GLY A 166 14.39 6.67 8.87
CA GLY A 166 14.84 6.36 7.51
C GLY A 166 16.23 5.70 7.45
N ALA A 167 16.98 5.70 8.56
CA ALA A 167 18.31 5.14 8.62
C ALA A 167 18.37 3.62 8.38
N GLY A 168 17.33 2.88 8.78
CA GLY A 168 17.26 1.43 8.65
C GLY A 168 16.43 0.90 7.47
N LEU A 169 15.45 1.67 6.98
CA LEU A 169 14.47 1.18 5.99
C LEU A 169 14.77 1.63 4.54
N VAL A 170 15.56 2.69 4.36
CA VAL A 170 15.96 3.17 3.03
C VAL A 170 17.18 2.38 2.57
N VAL A 171 17.07 1.73 1.42
CA VAL A 171 18.15 0.94 0.82
C VAL A 171 19.31 1.86 0.46
N ARG A 172 20.35 1.88 1.29
CA ARG A 172 21.49 2.81 1.16
C ARG A 172 22.49 2.37 0.09
N HIS A 173 22.53 1.08 -0.22
CA HIS A 173 23.51 0.52 -1.17
C HIS A 173 23.02 -0.83 -1.74
N PRO A 174 23.26 -1.15 -3.02
CA PRO A 174 22.87 -2.45 -3.59
C PRO A 174 23.58 -3.63 -2.89
N LYS A 175 24.83 -3.45 -2.44
CA LYS A 175 25.53 -4.43 -1.60
C LYS A 175 24.80 -4.75 -0.30
N THR A 176 24.23 -3.75 0.39
CA THR A 176 23.46 -3.99 1.63
C THR A 176 22.12 -4.67 1.33
N ALA A 177 21.49 -4.35 0.20
CA ALA A 177 20.28 -5.03 -0.25
C ALA A 177 20.56 -6.51 -0.59
N LEU A 178 21.66 -6.78 -1.30
CA LEU A 178 22.09 -8.15 -1.62
C LEU A 178 22.42 -8.94 -0.36
N LEU A 179 23.14 -8.34 0.60
CA LEU A 179 23.44 -8.98 1.87
C LEU A 179 22.16 -9.30 2.65
N GLY A 180 21.21 -8.35 2.72
CA GLY A 180 19.89 -8.58 3.33
C GLY A 180 19.11 -9.69 2.63
N ALA A 181 19.13 -9.74 1.29
CA ALA A 181 18.51 -10.81 0.51
C ALA A 181 19.14 -12.18 0.80
N LEU A 182 20.48 -12.25 0.85
CA LEU A 182 21.22 -13.49 1.14
C LEU A 182 20.97 -13.98 2.57
N VAL A 183 20.96 -13.06 3.55
CA VAL A 183 20.66 -13.40 4.95
C VAL A 183 19.21 -13.85 5.09
N GLY A 184 18.26 -13.15 4.45
CA GLY A 184 16.84 -13.52 4.46
C GLY A 184 16.59 -14.89 3.81
N ALA A 185 17.17 -15.13 2.63
CA ALA A 185 17.10 -16.44 1.98
C ALA A 185 17.78 -17.53 2.82
N GLY A 186 18.94 -17.24 3.40
CA GLY A 186 19.62 -18.15 4.32
C GLY A 186 18.78 -18.49 5.55
N ALA A 187 18.05 -17.54 6.13
CA ALA A 187 17.20 -17.78 7.29
C ALA A 187 15.94 -18.62 6.97
N LEU A 188 15.41 -18.52 5.74
CA LEU A 188 14.21 -19.26 5.33
C LEU A 188 14.53 -20.69 4.85
N TYR A 189 15.74 -20.92 4.34
CA TYR A 189 16.14 -22.18 3.70
C TYR A 189 17.31 -22.91 4.39
N ALA A 190 17.76 -22.47 5.56
CA ALA A 190 18.72 -23.19 6.42
C ALA A 190 17.99 -24.11 7.41
#